data_AF-A0A9Q3I102-F1
#
_entry.id   AF-A0A9Q3I102-F1
#
_cell.length_a   1.000
_cell.length_b   1.000
_cell.length_c   1.000
_cell.angle_alpha   90.00
_cell.angle_beta   90.00
_cell.angle_gamma   90.00
#
_symmetry.space_group_name_H-M   'P 1'
#
loop_
_entity.id
_entity.type
_entity.pdbx_description
1 polymer ?
#
loop_
_entity_poly.entity_id
_entity_poly.type
_entity_poly.pdbx_seq_one_letter_code
_entity_poly.pdbx_strand_id
1 'polypeptide(L)'
;MTVFIDNSQHLFIIDSGAHCSIVARNYLDHHFPNWENQLLPTKAKNFKSASGKMTSIGKIITEIIIPHRKGNIRLNPEFFRLADAHIQGLLLGTDYQRMYVVYIYNSKNRHINIGTNKGKKFLLDIYQISTHDPLEQLLNEFREGQVSTTLNSKQKLSLLKMLRKNRPAFAMRSH
;
A
#
# COMPACT_ATOMS: atom_id res chain seq x y z
N MET A 1 2.37 -0.49 1.05
CA MET A 1 3.32 -1.51 0.56
C MET A 1 3.06 -1.75 -0.92
N THR A 2 4.00 -2.36 -1.65
CA THR A 2 3.79 -2.68 -3.07
C THR A 2 3.35 -4.13 -3.22
N VAL A 3 2.39 -4.35 -4.11
CA VAL A 3 1.88 -5.68 -4.50
C VAL A 3 1.83 -5.80 -6.01
N PHE A 4 1.69 -7.01 -6.51
CA PHE A 4 1.56 -7.30 -7.93
C PHE A 4 0.13 -7.73 -8.26
N ILE A 5 -0.40 -7.15 -9.33
CA ILE A 5 -1.66 -7.54 -9.99
C ILE A 5 -1.34 -7.60 -11.49
N ASP A 6 -1.63 -8.71 -12.15
CA ASP A 6 -1.32 -8.92 -13.58
C ASP A 6 0.13 -8.50 -13.96
N ASN A 7 1.10 -8.89 -13.12
CA ASN A 7 2.52 -8.56 -13.22
C ASN A 7 2.89 -7.07 -13.12
N SER A 8 1.93 -6.18 -12.83
CA SER A 8 2.14 -4.75 -12.61
C SER A 8 2.20 -4.42 -11.12
N GLN A 9 2.98 -3.41 -10.75
CA GLN A 9 3.14 -2.99 -9.36
C GLN A 9 2.07 -1.96 -8.95
N HIS A 10 1.46 -2.19 -7.80
CA HIS A 10 0.37 -1.35 -7.29
C HIS A 10 0.58 -1.00 -5.81
N LEU A 11 0.17 0.21 -5.43
CA LEU A 11 0.13 0.62 -4.03
C LEU A 11 -0.99 -0.14 -3.32
N PHE A 12 -0.62 -0.82 -2.25
CA PHE A 12 -1.51 -1.55 -1.36
C PHE A 12 -1.44 -0.97 0.05
N ILE A 13 -2.58 -0.52 0.53
CA ILE A 13 -2.74 0.14 1.83
C ILE A 13 -3.46 -0.85 2.75
N ILE A 14 -2.88 -1.11 3.91
CA ILE A 14 -3.54 -1.89 4.96
C ILE A 14 -4.02 -0.88 6.00
N ASP A 15 -5.33 -0.72 6.13
CA ASP A 15 -5.94 0.31 6.97
C ASP A 15 -6.92 -0.31 7.97
N SER A 16 -6.53 -0.35 9.23
CA SER A 16 -7.38 -0.85 10.32
C SER A 16 -8.55 0.08 10.67
N GLY A 17 -8.51 1.34 10.21
CA GLY A 17 -9.60 2.30 10.35
C GLY A 17 -10.73 2.10 9.33
N ALA A 18 -10.46 1.38 8.24
CA ALA A 18 -11.46 1.07 7.24
C ALA A 18 -12.23 -0.21 7.57
N HIS A 19 -13.56 -0.12 7.61
CA HIS A 19 -14.40 -1.30 7.83
C HIS A 19 -14.33 -2.30 6.67
N CYS A 20 -14.21 -1.80 5.44
CA CYS A 20 -14.25 -2.59 4.22
C CYS A 20 -13.08 -2.28 3.31
N SER A 21 -12.71 -3.25 2.49
CA SER A 21 -11.71 -3.09 1.45
C SER A 21 -12.30 -2.33 0.26
N ILE A 22 -11.60 -1.31 -0.21
CA ILE A 22 -12.08 -0.39 -1.24
C ILE A 22 -11.03 -0.07 -2.29
N VAL A 23 -11.51 0.39 -3.43
CA VAL A 23 -10.68 0.98 -4.50
C VAL A 23 -11.43 2.15 -5.12
N ALA A 24 -10.70 3.19 -5.50
CA ALA A 24 -11.27 4.37 -6.11
C ALA A 24 -11.51 4.16 -7.62
N ARG A 25 -12.57 4.79 -8.15
CA ARG A 25 -12.87 4.79 -9.60
C ARG A 25 -11.66 5.22 -10.43
N ASN A 26 -11.12 6.38 -10.13
CA ASN A 26 -10.04 7.00 -10.91
C ASN A 26 -8.78 6.11 -10.96
N TYR A 27 -8.52 5.37 -9.89
CA TYR A 27 -7.43 4.39 -9.83
C TYR A 27 -7.65 3.25 -10.83
N LEU A 28 -8.86 2.69 -10.86
CA LEU A 28 -9.19 1.61 -11.80
C LEU A 28 -9.21 2.10 -13.25
N ASP A 29 -9.80 3.26 -13.51
CA ASP A 29 -9.86 3.86 -14.86
C ASP A 29 -8.45 4.05 -15.46
N HIS A 30 -7.45 4.33 -14.62
CA HIS A 30 -6.07 4.52 -15.04
C HIS A 30 -5.29 3.21 -15.19
N HIS A 31 -5.47 2.25 -14.28
CA HIS A 31 -4.60 1.06 -14.20
C HIS A 31 -5.20 -0.23 -14.75
N PHE A 32 -6.52 -0.32 -14.87
CA PHE A 32 -7.23 -1.54 -15.28
C PHE A 32 -8.26 -1.24 -16.36
N PRO A 33 -7.82 -1.05 -17.63
CA PRO A 33 -8.74 -0.81 -18.73
C PRO A 33 -9.78 -1.94 -18.80
N ASN A 34 -11.06 -1.59 -18.86
CA ASN A 34 -12.19 -2.52 -18.86
C ASN A 34 -12.51 -3.22 -17.52
N TRP A 35 -12.08 -2.67 -16.39
CA TRP A 35 -12.50 -3.16 -15.06
C TRP A 35 -14.02 -3.25 -14.90
N GLU A 36 -14.78 -2.42 -15.63
CA GLU A 36 -16.25 -2.42 -15.64
C GLU A 36 -16.84 -3.77 -16.06
N ASN A 37 -16.16 -4.53 -16.92
CA ASN A 37 -16.61 -5.85 -17.36
C ASN A 37 -16.52 -6.91 -16.24
N GLN A 38 -15.73 -6.64 -15.21
CA GLN A 38 -15.53 -7.52 -14.05
C GLN A 38 -16.37 -7.06 -12.85
N LEU A 39 -17.22 -6.04 -13.04
CA LEU A 39 -17.99 -5.44 -11.97
C LEU A 39 -19.11 -6.37 -11.52
N LEU A 40 -19.04 -6.78 -10.26
CA LEU A 40 -20.10 -7.55 -9.63
C LEU A 40 -21.11 -6.60 -8.97
N PRO A 41 -22.42 -6.90 -9.08
CA PRO A 41 -23.44 -6.11 -8.42
C PRO A 41 -23.30 -6.20 -6.90
N THR A 42 -23.63 -5.11 -6.21
CA THR A 42 -23.63 -5.07 -4.74
C THR A 42 -24.98 -4.57 -4.26
N LYS A 43 -25.45 -5.11 -3.13
CA LYS A 43 -26.60 -4.53 -2.43
C LYS A 43 -26.24 -3.12 -1.98
N ALA A 44 -27.18 -2.18 -2.12
CA ALA A 44 -27.01 -0.82 -1.65
C ALA A 44 -26.50 -0.82 -0.19
N LYS A 45 -25.26 -0.36 0.00
CA LYS A 45 -24.62 -0.20 1.30
C LYS A 45 -24.30 1.28 1.49
N ASN A 46 -24.61 1.77 2.69
CA ASN A 46 -24.29 3.14 3.09
C ASN A 46 -22.82 3.20 3.51
N PHE A 47 -21.94 3.59 2.61
CA PHE A 47 -20.54 3.85 2.93
C PHE A 47 -20.38 5.26 3.49
N LYS A 48 -19.51 5.41 4.48
CA LYS A 48 -19.16 6.69 5.10
C LYS A 48 -17.64 6.78 5.23
N SER A 49 -17.10 7.93 4.86
CA SER A 49 -15.73 8.36 5.17
C SER A 49 -15.77 9.45 6.26
N ALA A 50 -14.59 9.93 6.65
CA ALA A 50 -14.47 11.13 7.48
C ALA A 50 -15.07 12.38 6.79
N SER A 51 -15.11 12.41 5.46
CA SER A 51 -15.61 13.53 4.65
C SER A 51 -17.09 13.45 4.28
N GLY A 52 -17.78 12.36 4.60
CA GLY A 52 -19.22 12.22 4.37
C GLY A 52 -19.65 10.87 3.83
N LYS A 53 -20.78 10.84 3.13
CA LYS A 53 -21.30 9.62 2.48
C LYS A 53 -20.51 9.31 1.21
N MET A 54 -20.38 8.03 0.89
CA MET A 54 -19.72 7.57 -0.34
C MET A 54 -20.64 6.69 -1.17
N THR A 55 -20.50 6.77 -2.50
CA THR A 55 -21.33 6.04 -3.45
C THR A 55 -20.73 4.69 -3.85
N SER A 56 -21.44 3.63 -3.46
CA SER A 56 -21.43 2.26 -3.99
C SER A 56 -21.64 2.11 -5.50
N ILE A 57 -20.70 1.64 -6.33
CA ILE A 57 -21.06 1.24 -7.71
C ILE A 57 -21.04 -0.27 -7.90
N GLY A 58 -20.09 -0.97 -7.29
CA GLY A 58 -19.87 -2.38 -7.58
C GLY A 58 -18.77 -2.98 -6.71
N LYS A 59 -18.50 -4.26 -6.92
CA LYS A 59 -17.33 -4.95 -6.38
C LYS A 59 -16.48 -5.50 -7.51
N ILE A 60 -15.18 -5.57 -7.28
CA ILE A 60 -14.26 -6.34 -8.11
C ILE A 60 -13.51 -7.34 -7.23
N ILE A 61 -13.20 -8.50 -7.77
CA ILE A 61 -12.31 -9.49 -7.14
C ILE A 61 -10.97 -9.41 -7.86
N THR A 62 -9.87 -9.32 -7.11
CA THR A 62 -8.55 -9.17 -7.71
C THR A 62 -7.54 -10.06 -7.00
N GLU A 63 -6.80 -10.88 -7.76
CA GLU A 63 -5.65 -11.62 -7.22
C GLU A 63 -4.51 -10.64 -6.96
N ILE A 64 -4.12 -10.56 -5.69
CA ILE A 64 -3.01 -9.75 -5.22
C ILE A 64 -1.87 -10.69 -4.85
N ILE A 65 -0.72 -10.45 -5.47
CA ILE A 65 0.51 -11.20 -5.23
C ILE A 65 1.46 -10.33 -4.42
N ILE A 66 1.82 -10.79 -3.23
CA ILE A 66 2.84 -10.18 -2.38
C ILE A 66 4.11 -11.03 -2.48
N PRO A 67 5.19 -10.51 -3.07
CA PRO A 67 6.45 -11.23 -3.14
C PRO A 67 7.01 -11.50 -1.74
N HIS A 68 7.49 -12.72 -1.51
CA HIS A 68 8.14 -13.06 -0.26
C HIS A 68 9.18 -14.17 -0.48
N ARG A 69 10.30 -14.10 0.26
CA ARG A 69 11.47 -14.99 0.11
C ARG A 69 11.17 -16.49 0.26
N LYS A 70 10.11 -16.86 0.98
CA LYS A 70 9.65 -18.27 1.17
C LYS A 70 8.53 -18.67 0.21
N GLY A 71 8.38 -17.93 -0.90
CA GLY A 71 7.29 -18.06 -1.85
C GLY A 71 6.27 -16.93 -1.73
N ASN A 72 5.62 -16.62 -2.84
CA ASN A 72 4.67 -15.53 -2.95
C ASN A 72 3.40 -15.79 -2.13
N ILE A 73 2.91 -14.75 -1.48
CA ILE A 73 1.63 -14.74 -0.77
C ILE A 73 0.58 -14.29 -1.77
N ARG A 74 -0.55 -15.01 -1.85
CA ARG A 74 -1.64 -14.69 -2.77
C ARG A 74 -2.91 -14.42 -1.97
N LEU A 75 -3.53 -13.27 -2.22
CA LEU A 75 -4.79 -12.85 -1.62
C LEU A 75 -5.79 -12.60 -2.74
N ASN A 76 -7.07 -12.91 -2.52
CA ASN A 76 -8.16 -12.68 -3.48
C ASN A 76 -9.28 -11.85 -2.83
N PRO A 77 -9.00 -10.62 -2.36
CA PRO A 77 -10.02 -9.77 -1.77
C PRO A 77 -11.04 -9.24 -2.78
N GLU A 78 -12.26 -9.02 -2.29
CA GLU A 78 -13.28 -8.19 -2.93
C GLU A 78 -13.06 -6.73 -2.52
N PHE A 79 -12.91 -5.84 -3.49
CA PHE A 79 -12.89 -4.41 -3.25
C PHE A 79 -14.22 -3.79 -3.64
N PHE A 80 -14.83 -3.02 -2.74
CA PHE A 80 -15.89 -2.12 -3.13
C PHE A 80 -15.31 -0.97 -3.95
N ARG A 81 -15.88 -0.77 -5.13
CA ARG A 81 -15.58 0.39 -5.96
C ARG A 81 -16.44 1.56 -5.49
N LEU A 82 -15.77 2.64 -5.13
CA LEU A 82 -16.40 3.89 -4.66
C LEU A 82 -16.14 5.01 -5.68
N ALA A 83 -17.19 5.72 -6.10
CA ALA A 83 -17.06 6.83 -7.06
C ALA A 83 -16.30 8.01 -6.44
N ASP A 84 -16.61 8.28 -5.17
CA ASP A 84 -16.18 9.50 -4.47
C ASP A 84 -14.90 9.29 -3.64
N ALA A 85 -14.22 8.16 -3.80
CA ALA A 85 -12.95 7.90 -3.11
C ALA A 85 -11.78 8.56 -3.85
N HIS A 86 -10.81 9.07 -3.09
CA HIS A 86 -9.60 9.73 -3.63
C HIS A 86 -8.30 8.96 -3.32
N ILE A 87 -8.38 7.64 -3.21
CA ILE A 87 -7.23 6.79 -2.86
C ILE A 87 -6.45 6.40 -4.11
N GLN A 88 -5.12 6.56 -4.10
CA GLN A 88 -4.23 6.16 -5.18
C GLN A 88 -3.67 4.74 -4.99
N GLY A 89 -4.55 3.76 -4.85
CA GLY A 89 -4.17 2.38 -4.58
C GLY A 89 -5.36 1.50 -4.20
N LEU A 90 -5.06 0.27 -3.81
CA LEU A 90 -6.03 -0.65 -3.23
C LEU A 90 -5.93 -0.58 -1.71
N LEU A 91 -7.06 -0.40 -1.03
CA LEU A 91 -7.13 -0.34 0.42
C LEU A 91 -7.75 -1.62 0.96
N LEU A 92 -6.98 -2.37 1.75
CA LEU A 92 -7.43 -3.55 2.49
C LEU A 92 -7.95 -3.13 3.87
N GLY A 93 -9.26 -3.21 4.04
CA GLY A 93 -9.94 -2.92 5.29
C GLY A 93 -9.98 -4.12 6.24
N THR A 94 -10.65 -3.92 7.37
CA THR A 94 -10.75 -4.92 8.44
C THR A 94 -11.54 -6.17 8.06
N ASP A 95 -12.41 -6.09 7.04
CA ASP A 95 -13.11 -7.23 6.45
C ASP A 95 -12.15 -8.33 5.98
N TYR A 96 -11.11 -7.97 5.24
CA TYR A 96 -10.12 -8.92 4.73
C TYR A 96 -8.86 -9.02 5.60
N GLN A 97 -8.53 -8.01 6.40
CA GLN A 97 -7.45 -8.17 7.39
C GLN A 97 -7.76 -9.30 8.37
N ARG A 98 -9.00 -9.42 8.84
CA ARG A 98 -9.42 -10.52 9.72
C ARG A 98 -9.36 -11.86 9.00
N MET A 99 -9.87 -11.93 7.76
CA MET A 99 -9.88 -13.15 6.95
C MET A 99 -8.46 -13.68 6.69
N TYR A 100 -7.52 -12.79 6.39
CA TYR A 100 -6.12 -13.14 6.12
C TYR A 100 -5.22 -13.03 7.35
N VAL A 101 -5.77 -12.82 8.55
CA VAL A 101 -4.99 -12.75 9.80
C VAL A 101 -3.83 -11.74 9.67
N VAL A 102 -4.13 -10.57 9.10
CA VAL A 102 -3.17 -9.50 8.85
C VAL A 102 -3.00 -8.70 10.14
N TYR A 103 -1.76 -8.70 10.65
CA TYR A 103 -1.40 -7.94 11.85
C TYR A 103 -0.17 -7.09 11.57
N ILE A 104 -0.28 -5.80 11.89
CA ILE A 104 0.83 -4.86 11.84
C ILE A 104 1.40 -4.74 13.25
N TYR A 105 2.68 -5.08 13.40
CA TYR A 105 3.39 -4.93 14.66
C TYR A 105 4.31 -3.73 14.58
N ASN A 106 4.04 -2.75 15.45
CA ASN A 106 4.82 -1.53 15.58
C ASN A 106 5.65 -1.58 16.88
N SER A 107 6.69 -2.41 16.90
CA SER A 107 7.65 -2.48 18.02
C SER A 107 9.04 -1.97 17.57
N LYS A 108 10.15 -2.55 18.05
CA LYS A 108 11.52 -2.19 17.63
C LYS A 108 11.71 -2.28 16.12
N ASN A 109 11.07 -3.25 15.47
CA ASN A 109 11.05 -3.41 14.01
C ASN A 109 9.59 -3.49 13.55
N ARG A 110 9.22 -2.63 12.59
CA ARG A 110 7.89 -2.70 11.96
C ARG A 110 7.81 -3.89 11.00
N HIS A 111 6.90 -4.80 11.28
CA HIS A 111 6.65 -5.97 10.46
C HIS A 111 5.15 -6.25 10.33
N ILE A 112 4.80 -6.93 9.23
CA ILE A 112 3.44 -7.32 8.93
C ILE A 112 3.40 -8.84 8.92
N ASN A 113 2.54 -9.43 9.75
CA ASN A 113 2.18 -10.82 9.61
C ASN A 113 0.99 -10.94 8.68
N ILE A 114 1.08 -11.82 7.69
CA ILE A 114 -0.01 -12.15 6.78
C ILE A 114 -0.22 -13.66 6.80
N GLY A 115 -1.41 -14.08 7.19
CA GLY A 115 -1.89 -15.44 7.05
C GLY A 115 -2.42 -15.73 5.65
N THR A 116 -2.50 -17.01 5.32
CA THR A 116 -3.21 -17.50 4.13
C THR A 116 -4.32 -18.44 4.56
N ASN A 117 -5.30 -18.62 3.67
CA ASN A 117 -6.37 -19.61 3.82
C ASN A 117 -5.87 -21.05 4.05
N LYS A 118 -4.61 -21.35 3.74
CA LYS A 118 -3.96 -22.66 3.98
C LYS A 118 -3.21 -22.74 5.32
N GLY A 119 -3.43 -21.81 6.24
CA GLY A 119 -2.81 -21.78 7.58
C GLY A 119 -1.34 -21.34 7.61
N LYS A 120 -0.69 -21.11 6.45
CA LYS A 120 0.67 -20.56 6.40
C LYS A 120 0.67 -19.10 6.81
N LYS A 121 1.63 -18.72 7.65
CA LYS A 121 1.87 -17.34 8.10
C LYS A 121 3.19 -16.84 7.55
N PHE A 122 3.19 -15.60 7.09
CA PHE A 122 4.33 -14.93 6.50
C PHE A 122 4.64 -13.67 7.27
N LEU A 123 5.93 -13.44 7.53
CA LEU A 123 6.44 -12.25 8.19
C LEU A 123 7.10 -11.37 7.14
N LEU A 124 6.56 -10.18 6.93
CA LEU A 124 7.07 -9.17 6.01
C LEU A 124 7.72 -8.04 6.79
N ASP A 125 9.02 -7.86 6.61
CA ASP A 125 9.73 -6.70 7.14
C ASP A 125 9.43 -5.49 6.25
N ILE A 126 8.87 -4.42 6.82
CA ILE A 126 8.43 -3.25 6.05
C ILE A 126 9.60 -2.55 5.34
N TYR A 127 10.84 -2.73 5.84
CA TYR A 127 12.05 -2.15 5.28
C TYR A 127 12.64 -2.92 4.08
N GLN A 128 12.12 -4.09 3.73
CA GLN A 128 12.63 -4.91 2.61
C GLN A 128 11.77 -4.84 1.33
N ILE A 129 10.65 -4.10 1.34
CA ILE A 129 9.72 -4.02 0.19
C ILE A 129 9.98 -2.74 -0.65
N SER A 130 11.25 -2.41 -0.89
CA SER A 130 11.60 -1.46 -1.96
C SER A 130 12.27 -2.24 -3.08
N THR A 131 11.55 -2.39 -4.19
CA THR A 131 12.10 -2.91 -5.46
C THR A 131 12.86 -1.84 -6.23
N HIS A 132 12.99 -0.62 -5.69
CA HIS A 132 13.76 0.45 -6.29
C HIS A 132 15.15 0.54 -5.67
N ASP A 133 16.10 1.01 -6.48
CA ASP A 133 17.40 1.42 -5.96
C ASP A 133 17.14 2.40 -4.80
N PRO A 134 17.56 2.06 -3.58
CA PRO A 134 17.31 2.88 -2.41
C PRO A 134 17.84 4.31 -2.54
N LEU A 135 18.69 4.60 -3.52
CA LEU A 135 19.17 5.93 -3.84
C LEU A 135 18.11 6.83 -4.49
N GLU A 136 17.35 6.31 -5.45
CA GLU A 136 16.35 7.07 -6.21
C GLU A 136 15.15 7.46 -5.34
N GLN A 137 14.71 6.53 -4.49
CA GLN A 137 13.63 6.79 -3.54
C GLN A 137 14.03 7.85 -2.51
N LEU A 138 15.27 7.79 -2.02
CA LEU A 138 15.80 8.76 -1.07
C LEU A 138 15.96 10.14 -1.72
N LEU A 139 16.45 10.21 -2.96
CA LEU A 139 16.52 11.46 -3.71
C LEU A 139 15.14 12.10 -3.92
N ASN A 140 14.11 11.30 -4.19
CA ASN A 140 12.73 11.78 -4.30
C ASN A 140 12.13 12.22 -2.95
N GLU A 141 12.37 11.48 -1.86
CA GLU A 141 11.96 11.89 -0.50
C GLU A 141 12.61 13.22 -0.07
N PHE A 142 13.83 13.51 -0.53
CA PHE A 142 14.53 14.78 -0.27
C PHE A 142 14.28 15.87 -1.30
N ARG A 143 13.47 15.66 -2.36
CA ARG A 143 13.13 16.75 -3.31
C ARG A 143 12.39 17.90 -2.63
N GLU A 144 11.66 17.63 -1.56
CA GLU A 144 11.00 18.66 -0.75
C GLU A 144 11.95 19.37 0.22
N GLY A 145 13.12 18.78 0.52
CA GLY A 145 14.15 19.37 1.36
C GLY A 145 15.19 20.10 0.52
N GLN A 146 15.43 21.38 0.79
CA GLN A 146 16.52 22.13 0.14
C GLN A 146 17.89 21.58 0.57
N VAL A 147 18.38 20.53 -0.11
CA VAL A 147 19.78 20.12 0.00
C VAL A 147 20.62 21.22 -0.66
N SER A 148 21.55 21.80 0.09
CA SER A 148 22.35 22.94 -0.37
C SER A 148 22.91 22.74 -1.78
N THR A 149 22.74 23.74 -2.63
CA THR A 149 23.27 23.78 -4.00
C THR A 149 24.79 23.82 -4.05
N THR A 150 25.44 24.15 -2.94
CA THR A 150 26.90 24.21 -2.82
C THR A 150 27.58 22.84 -2.69
N LEU A 151 26.82 21.76 -2.47
CA LEU A 151 27.37 20.42 -2.35
C LEU A 151 27.56 19.76 -3.72
N ASN A 152 28.74 19.18 -3.95
CA ASN A 152 28.98 18.36 -5.13
C ASN A 152 28.32 16.98 -5.03
N SER A 153 28.23 16.25 -6.14
CA SER A 153 27.52 14.97 -6.22
C SER A 153 28.03 13.92 -5.23
N LYS A 154 29.34 13.88 -4.96
CA LYS A 154 29.95 12.94 -3.99
C LYS A 154 29.59 13.29 -2.55
N GLN A 155 29.56 14.58 -2.22
CA GLN A 155 29.15 15.08 -0.91
C GLN A 155 27.65 14.87 -0.67
N LYS A 156 26.81 15.14 -1.66
CA LYS A 156 25.37 14.84 -1.62
C LYS A 156 25.13 13.36 -1.36
N LEU A 157 25.83 12.49 -2.09
CA LEU A 157 25.75 11.04 -1.90
C LEU A 157 26.17 10.61 -0.48
N SER A 158 27.25 11.18 0.05
CA SER A 158 27.73 10.90 1.41
C SER A 158 26.72 11.36 2.48
N LEU A 159 26.20 12.58 2.31
CA LEU A 159 25.16 13.15 3.17
C LEU A 159 23.91 12.26 3.19
N LEU A 160 23.42 11.85 2.02
CA LEU A 160 22.25 10.97 1.88
C LEU A 160 22.46 9.61 2.56
N LYS A 161 23.64 9.00 2.40
CA LYS A 161 24.00 7.75 3.10
C LYS A 161 23.99 7.91 4.61
N MET A 162 24.54 9.02 5.12
CA MET A 162 24.55 9.33 6.54
C MET A 162 23.15 9.63 7.08
N LEU A 163 22.33 10.41 6.37
CA LEU A 163 20.94 10.71 6.74
C LEU A 163 20.13 9.42 6.82
N ARG A 164 20.32 8.50 5.86
CA ARG A 164 19.69 7.18 5.89
C ARG A 164 20.15 6.33 7.08
N LYS A 165 21.45 6.26 7.33
CA LYS A 165 22.02 5.51 8.48
C LYS A 165 21.43 6.00 9.80
N ASN A 166 21.20 7.31 9.92
CA ASN A 166 20.67 7.94 11.11
C ASN A 166 19.16 8.28 10.99
N ARG A 167 18.44 7.69 10.03
CA ARG A 167 16.99 7.90 9.83
C ARG A 167 16.17 7.81 11.14
N PRO A 168 16.45 6.88 12.07
CA PRO A 168 15.72 6.79 13.34
C PRO A 168 15.91 8.00 14.28
N ALA A 169 16.99 8.78 14.11
CA ALA A 169 17.29 9.95 14.93
C ALA A 169 16.56 11.22 14.43
N PHE A 170 15.99 11.19 13.22
CA PHE A 170 15.21 12.30 12.70
C PHE A 170 13.72 12.09 12.99
N ALA A 171 13.07 13.12 13.52
CA ALA A 171 11.63 13.15 13.69
C ALA A 171 10.97 13.22 12.30
N MET A 172 10.51 12.08 11.76
CA MET A 172 9.57 12.12 10.64
C MET A 172 8.23 12.56 11.22
N ARG A 173 7.75 13.75 10.82
CA ARG A 173 6.45 14.27 11.24
C ARG A 173 5.39 13.20 10.98
N SER A 174 4.77 12.74 12.06
CA SER A 174 3.51 12.04 12.05
C SER A 174 2.42 13.05 11.73
N HIS A 175 2.08 13.18 10.45
CA HIS A 175 0.85 13.81 9.98
C HIS A 175 0.09 12.80 9.14
#